data_AF-A0A6A7LUA3-F1
#
_entry.id   AF-A0A6A7LUA3-F1
#
_cell.length_a   1.000
_cell.length_b   1.000
_cell.length_c   1.000
_cell.angle_alpha   90.00
_cell.angle_beta   90.00
_cell.angle_gamma   90.00
#
_symmetry.space_group_name_H-M   'P 1'
#
loop_
_entity.id
_entity.type
_entity.pdbx_description
1 polymer ?
#
loop_
_entity_poly.entity_id
_entity_poly.type
_entity_poly.pdbx_seq_one_letter_code
_entity_poly.pdbx_strand_id
1 'polypeptide(L)' 'TQVPVSAVGSFELRDEEGYQYPWTTIPNAPAAALNGTVGPGGKLAGSLAYEVTAGKRYLLHYSGLLFSTDAAIIELGEL' A
#
# COMPACT_ATOMS: atom_id res chain seq x y z
N THR A 1 0.79 -21.80 -5.10
CA THR A 1 1.55 -20.75 -5.82
C THR A 1 1.90 -19.65 -4.83
N GLN A 2 3.14 -19.15 -4.84
CA GLN A 2 3.51 -17.98 -4.05
C GLN A 2 3.22 -16.71 -4.84
N VAL A 3 2.75 -15.65 -4.17
CA VAL A 3 2.47 -14.35 -4.77
C VAL A 3 3.49 -13.34 -4.23
N PRO A 4 4.27 -12.66 -5.09
CA PRO A 4 5.14 -11.58 -4.65
C PRO A 4 4.31 -10.35 -4.26
N VAL A 5 4.68 -9.71 -3.16
CA VAL A 5 4.11 -8.45 -2.68
C VAL A 5 5.24 -7.44 -2.56
N SER A 6 5.02 -6.25 -3.11
CA SER A 6 5.97 -5.13 -3.04
C SER A 6 5.28 -3.86 -2.55
N ALA A 7 5.90 -3.18 -1.59
CA ALA A 7 5.43 -1.89 -1.07
C ALA A 7 5.26 -0.82 -2.16
N VAL A 8 6.10 -0.86 -3.20
CA VAL A 8 6.12 0.13 -4.28
C VAL A 8 5.23 -0.28 -5.46
N GLY A 9 5.14 -1.58 -5.75
CA GLY A 9 4.44 -2.07 -6.96
C GLY A 9 3.04 -2.61 -6.70
N SER A 10 2.75 -3.08 -5.48
CA SER A 10 1.48 -3.72 -5.15
C SER A 10 0.51 -2.77 -4.46
N PHE A 11 0.97 -1.58 -4.02
CA PHE A 11 0.17 -0.64 -3.26
C PHE A 11 0.21 0.76 -3.86
N GLU A 12 -0.94 1.42 -3.86
CA GLU A 12 -1.08 2.78 -4.34
C GLU A 12 -1.99 3.56 -3.40
N LEU A 13 -1.52 4.71 -2.90
CA LEU A 13 -2.33 5.58 -2.05
C LEU A 13 -2.88 6.72 -2.90
N ARG A 14 -4.20 6.91 -2.89
CA ARG A 14 -4.89 8.01 -3.58
C ARG A 14 -5.72 8.85 -2.62
N ASP A 15 -5.85 10.13 -2.89
CA ASP A 15 -6.90 10.95 -2.26
C ASP A 15 -8.22 10.89 -3.06
N GLU A 16 -9.26 11.55 -2.54
CA GLU A 16 -10.58 11.65 -3.17
C GLU A 16 -10.58 12.37 -4.52
N GLU A 17 -9.54 13.14 -4.82
CA GLU A 17 -9.33 13.83 -6.11
C GLU A 17 -8.60 12.93 -7.11
N GLY A 18 -8.15 11.75 -6.66
CA GLY A 18 -7.42 10.77 -7.47
C GLY A 18 -5.91 11.03 -7.55
N TYR A 19 -5.37 11.96 -6.76
CA TYR A 19 -3.94 12.23 -6.72
C TYR A 19 -3.20 11.07 -6.04
N GLN A 20 -2.14 10.58 -6.70
CA GLN A 20 -1.34 9.45 -6.22
C GLN A 20 -0.17 9.91 -5.36
N TYR A 21 -0.02 9.30 -4.18
CA TYR A 21 1.09 9.56 -3.28
C TYR A 21 2.16 8.47 -3.44
N PRO A 22 3.41 8.84 -3.79
CA PRO A 22 4.48 7.88 -3.91
C PRO A 22 4.83 7.30 -2.52
N TRP A 23 5.07 5.99 -2.48
CA TRP A 23 5.67 5.37 -1.30
C TRP A 23 7.05 5.98 -1.03
N THR A 24 7.36 6.21 0.24
CA THR A 24 8.64 6.77 0.67
C THR A 24 9.17 6.08 1.92
N THR A 25 10.45 6.30 2.21
CA THR A 25 11.08 5.89 3.47
C THR A 25 11.13 7.10 4.40
N ILE A 26 10.47 7.00 5.55
CA ILE A 26 10.47 8.07 6.56
C ILE A 26 11.42 7.67 7.70
N PRO A 27 12.37 8.53 8.11
CA PRO A 27 13.18 8.29 9.30
C PRO A 27 12.30 8.04 10.53
N ASN A 28 12.59 6.97 11.28
CA ASN A 28 11.83 6.53 12.46
C ASN A 28 10.42 5.94 12.20
N ALA A 29 10.01 5.75 10.94
CA ALA A 29 8.85 4.92 10.65
C ALA A 29 9.16 3.43 10.95
N PRO A 30 8.13 2.59 11.22
CA PRO A 30 8.35 1.18 11.53
C PRO A 30 9.20 0.46 10.49
N ALA A 31 10.15 -0.35 10.97
CA ALA A 31 11.38 -0.68 10.26
C ALA A 31 11.27 -1.76 9.15
N ALA A 32 10.10 -2.09 8.62
CA ALA A 32 10.00 -3.07 7.54
C ALA A 32 8.96 -2.67 6.50
N ALA A 33 9.44 -2.30 5.31
CA ALA A 33 8.59 -2.17 4.13
C ALA A 33 7.86 -3.50 3.86
N LEU A 34 6.58 -3.42 3.50
CA LEU A 34 5.76 -4.59 3.18
C LEU A 34 6.20 -5.25 1.86
N ASN A 35 7.26 -6.04 1.92
CA ASN A 35 7.88 -6.74 0.80
C ASN A 35 8.05 -8.23 1.13
N GLY A 36 7.76 -9.11 0.18
CA GLY A 36 8.00 -10.55 0.35
C GLY A 36 7.18 -11.41 -0.60
N THR A 37 7.10 -12.70 -0.28
CA THR A 37 6.20 -13.64 -0.96
C THR A 37 5.23 -14.25 0.04
N VAL A 38 3.97 -14.39 -0.36
CA VAL A 38 2.94 -15.04 0.46
C VAL A 38 2.42 -16.28 -0.24
N GLY A 39 2.43 -17.41 0.48
CA GLY A 39 1.83 -18.67 0.02
C GLY A 39 0.36 -18.78 0.42
N PRO A 40 -0.36 -19.82 -0.04
CA PRO A 40 -1.74 -20.06 0.35
C PRO A 40 -1.90 -20.15 1.87
N GLY A 41 -2.84 -19.39 2.44
CA GLY A 41 -3.08 -19.31 3.90
C GLY A 41 -1.99 -18.59 4.69
N GLY A 42 -0.90 -18.17 4.04
CA GLY A 42 0.15 -17.36 4.66
C GLY A 42 -0.29 -15.94 4.92
N LYS A 43 0.42 -15.27 5.84
CA LYS A 43 0.24 -13.84 6.12
C LYS A 43 1.58 -13.13 5.96
N LEU A 44 1.55 -11.96 5.35
CA LEU A 44 2.68 -11.04 5.27
C LEU A 44 2.32 -9.77 6.04
N ALA A 45 3.24 -9.29 6.86
CA ALA A 45 3.07 -8.07 7.65
C ALA A 45 4.27 -7.15 7.44
N GLY A 46 4.03 -5.85 7.52
CA GLY A 46 5.01 -4.81 7.25
C GLY A 46 4.34 -3.44 7.35
N SER A 47 5.00 -2.44 6.80
CA SER A 47 4.57 -1.05 6.88
C SER A 47 4.73 -0.35 5.53
N LEU A 48 3.82 0.60 5.28
CA LEU A 48 3.85 1.52 4.16
C LEU A 48 3.89 2.93 4.74
N ALA A 49 4.73 3.78 4.16
CA ALA A 49 4.89 5.15 4.62
C ALA A 49 4.71 6.10 3.44
N TYR A 50 3.93 7.16 3.66
CA TYR A 50 3.56 8.16 2.67
C TYR A 50 3.63 9.54 3.33
N GLU A 51 4.13 10.52 2.61
CA GLU A 51 3.97 11.93 2.98
C GLU A 51 2.63 12.42 2.40
N VAL A 52 1.67 12.72 3.27
CA VAL A 52 0.29 13.04 2.87
C VAL A 52 -0.10 14.46 3.29
N THR A 53 -1.21 14.95 2.74
CA THR A 53 -1.79 16.25 3.09
C THR A 53 -2.87 16.04 4.16
N ALA A 54 -2.79 16.77 5.27
CA ALA A 54 -3.80 16.66 6.33
C ALA A 54 -5.19 17.11 5.84
N GLY A 55 -6.25 16.52 6.41
CA GLY A 55 -7.64 16.89 6.16
C GLY A 55 -8.21 16.34 4.84
N LYS A 56 -7.54 15.37 4.22
CA LYS A 56 -8.04 14.65 3.06
C LYS A 56 -8.46 13.23 3.43
N ARG A 57 -9.31 12.64 2.58
CA ARG A 57 -9.66 11.22 2.64
C ARG A 57 -8.76 10.40 1.74
N TYR A 58 -8.34 9.26 2.24
CA TYR A 58 -7.35 8.42 1.57
C TYR A 58 -7.86 7.00 1.29
N LEU A 59 -7.57 6.52 0.08
CA LEU A 59 -7.85 5.18 -0.40
C LEU A 59 -6.53 4.45 -0.67
N LEU A 60 -6.32 3.31 0.00
CA LEU A 60 -5.21 2.41 -0.29
C LEU A 60 -5.70 1.34 -1.25
N HIS A 61 -5.14 1.33 -2.46
CA HIS A 61 -5.39 0.33 -3.47
C HIS A 61 -4.31 -0.75 -3.38
N TYR A 62 -4.73 -2.01 -3.29
CA TYR A 62 -3.83 -3.18 -3.32
C TYR A 62 -4.12 -4.04 -4.56
N SER A 63 -3.10 -4.31 -5.37
CA SER A 63 -3.17 -5.21 -6.52
C SER A 63 -2.25 -6.42 -6.30
N GLY A 64 -2.84 -7.61 -6.22
CA GLY A 64 -2.14 -8.86 -5.90
C GLY A 64 -1.33 -9.43 -7.06
N LEU A 65 -1.66 -9.05 -8.30
CA LEU A 65 -0.78 -9.22 -9.45
C LEU A 65 -0.31 -7.83 -9.84
N LEU A 66 1.01 -7.65 -10.00
CA LEU A 66 1.54 -6.44 -10.61
C LEU A 66 0.78 -6.23 -11.94
N PHE A 67 0.14 -5.07 -12.09
CA PHE A 67 -0.67 -4.69 -13.26
C PHE A 67 -2.05 -5.36 -13.42
N SER A 68 -2.61 -6.03 -12.39
CA SER A 68 -4.03 -6.44 -12.45
C SER A 68 -5.00 -5.28 -12.21
N THR A 69 -6.14 -5.36 -12.88
CA THR A 69 -7.27 -4.41 -12.75
C THR A 69 -8.08 -4.65 -11.48
N ASP A 70 -8.00 -5.84 -10.89
CA ASP A 70 -8.61 -6.14 -9.61
C ASP A 70 -7.75 -5.58 -8.48
N ALA A 71 -8.30 -4.59 -7.77
CA ALA A 71 -7.71 -4.02 -6.58
C ALA A 71 -8.65 -4.15 -5.39
N ALA A 72 -8.12 -4.58 -4.25
CA ALA A 72 -8.79 -4.36 -2.99
C ALA A 72 -8.62 -2.87 -2.61
N ILE A 73 -9.71 -2.18 -2.33
CA ILE A 73 -9.71 -0.78 -1.91
C ILE A 73 -10.00 -0.72 -0.42
N ILE A 74 -9.13 -0.05 0.31
CA ILE A 74 -9.25 0.13 1.76
C ILE A 74 -9.36 1.63 2.03
N GLU A 75 -10.47 2.05 2.64
CA GLU A 75 -10.66 3.44 3.08
C GLU A 75 -9.94 3.66 4.41
N LEU A 76 -9.01 4.62 4.45
CA LEU A 76 -8.21 4.92 5.64
C LEU A 76 -8.84 5.98 6.54
N GLY A 77 -9.97 6.57 6.12
CA GLY A 77 -10.62 7.69 6.81
C GLY A 77 -9.94 9.03 6.50
N GLU A 78 -10.25 10.02 7.33
CA GLU A 78 -9.63 11.35 7.31
C GLU A 78 -8.40 11.33 8.23
N LEU A 79 -7.26 11.81 7.72
CA LEU A 79 -5.97 11.84 8.40
C LEU A 79 -5.50 13.28 8.70
#